data_AF-A0A1F3F8J4-F1
#
_entry.id   AF-A0A1F3F8J4-F1
#
_cell.length_a   1.000
_cell.length_b   1.000
_cell.length_c   1.000
_cell.angle_alpha   90.00
_cell.angle_beta   90.00
_cell.angle_gamma   90.00
#
_symmetry.space_group_name_H-M   'P 1'
#
loop_
_entity.id
_entity.type
_entity.pdbx_description
1 polymer ?
#
loop_
_entity_poly.entity_id
_entity_poly.type
_entity_poly.pdbx_seq_one_letter_code
_entity_poly.pdbx_strand_id
1 'polypeptide(L)'
;MGLFSALIGNAGVVSQEELSREYGKLLTEGEELELGFKLVRDTFIFTSKRLILVDKQGITGSKTEFMSVAYKSISRFSIETAGTFDLDA
;
A
#
# COMPACT_ATOMS: atom_id res chain seq x y z
N MET A 1 1.21 7.15 23.89
CA MET A 1 1.25 8.27 22.93
C MET A 1 2.26 7.96 21.84
N GLY A 2 1.83 7.41 20.69
CA GLY A 2 2.74 7.15 19.56
C GLY A 2 2.15 6.23 18.50
N LEU A 3 1.80 4.99 18.88
CA LEU A 3 1.32 3.98 17.93
C LEU A 3 -0.12 4.23 17.45
N PHE A 4 -1.03 4.61 18.35
CA PHE A 4 -2.43 4.92 18.01
C PHE A 4 -2.61 6.26 17.29
N SER A 5 -1.63 7.17 17.39
CA SER A 5 -1.70 8.47 16.69
C SER A 5 -1.41 8.33 15.19
N ALA A 6 -0.71 7.26 14.78
CA ALA A 6 -0.51 6.94 13.38
C ALA A 6 -1.80 6.37 12.74
N LEU A 7 -2.58 5.60 13.49
CA LEU A 7 -3.82 5.03 12.96
C LEU A 7 -4.95 6.05 12.77
N ILE A 8 -4.90 7.20 13.46
CA ILE A 8 -6.01 8.18 13.50
C ILE A 8 -5.81 9.39 12.58
N GLY A 9 -4.61 9.61 12.02
CA GLY A 9 -4.36 10.78 11.17
C GLY A 9 -3.52 10.46 9.95
N ASN A 10 -4.16 10.08 8.84
CA ASN A 10 -3.51 9.92 7.52
C ASN A 10 -2.22 9.07 7.48
N ALA A 11 -1.82 8.36 8.54
CA ALA A 11 -0.43 7.89 8.68
C ALA A 11 -0.12 6.60 7.91
N GLY A 12 -0.99 6.25 6.97
CA GLY A 12 -0.66 5.33 5.91
C GLY A 12 -0.11 6.02 4.67
N VAL A 13 -0.48 7.27 4.37
CA VAL A 13 -0.15 7.88 3.07
C VAL A 13 1.35 8.21 2.98
N VAL A 14 2.03 7.61 2.00
CA VAL A 14 3.45 7.84 1.71
C VAL A 14 3.56 8.94 0.65
N SER A 15 4.55 9.83 0.78
CA SER A 15 4.78 10.86 -0.22
C SER A 15 5.23 10.27 -1.56
N GLN A 16 4.90 10.95 -2.65
CA GLN A 16 5.26 10.49 -3.99
C GLN A 16 6.78 10.45 -4.18
N GLU A 17 7.53 11.35 -3.54
CA GLU A 17 9.00 11.38 -3.59
C GLU A 17 9.62 10.16 -2.89
N GLU A 18 9.06 9.73 -1.75
CA GLU A 18 9.52 8.54 -1.04
C GLU A 18 9.20 7.27 -1.82
N LEU A 19 7.99 7.16 -2.37
CA LEU A 19 7.60 6.05 -3.25
C LEU A 19 8.48 5.96 -4.50
N SER A 20 8.75 7.10 -5.14
CA SER A 20 9.60 7.13 -6.33
C SER A 20 11.04 6.73 -6.01
N ARG A 21 11.55 7.10 -4.82
CA ARG A 21 12.91 6.74 -4.39
C ARG A 21 13.04 5.24 -4.11
N GLU A 22 12.08 4.65 -3.42
CA GLU A 22 12.13 3.22 -3.05
C GLU A 22 11.71 2.30 -4.20
N TYR A 23 10.64 2.64 -4.92
CA TYR A 23 9.94 1.74 -5.84
C TYR A 23 9.93 2.21 -7.30
N GLY A 24 10.50 3.37 -7.62
CA GLY A 24 10.50 3.90 -8.99
C GLY A 24 11.10 2.95 -10.03
N LYS A 25 12.03 2.07 -9.62
CA LYS A 25 12.63 1.04 -10.49
C LYS A 25 11.66 -0.10 -10.86
N LEU A 26 10.52 -0.22 -10.19
CA LEU A 26 9.48 -1.22 -10.49
C LEU A 26 8.53 -0.78 -11.60
N LEU A 27 8.54 0.50 -11.95
CA LEU A 27 7.65 1.09 -12.94
C LEU A 27 8.08 0.71 -14.36
N THR A 28 7.09 0.47 -15.21
CA THR A 28 7.29 0.30 -16.65
C THR A 28 7.33 1.67 -17.36
N GLU A 29 7.76 1.68 -18.61
CA GLU A 29 7.75 2.91 -19.41
C GLU A 29 6.35 3.54 -19.49
N GLY A 30 6.27 4.85 -19.19
CA GLY A 30 5.01 5.59 -19.13
C GLY A 30 4.06 5.16 -18.01
N GLU A 31 4.54 4.48 -16.98
CA GLU A 31 3.77 4.18 -15.76
C GLU A 31 4.11 5.19 -14.66
N GLU A 32 3.10 5.92 -14.19
CA GLU A 32 3.23 6.92 -13.12
C GLU A 32 2.73 6.40 -11.77
N LEU A 33 3.39 6.82 -10.68
CA LEU A 33 2.94 6.60 -9.30
C LEU A 33 1.84 7.60 -8.95
N GLU A 34 0.69 7.12 -8.47
CA GLU A 34 -0.43 7.98 -8.09
C GLU A 34 -0.55 8.12 -6.57
N LEU A 35 -0.63 6.99 -5.86
CA LEU A 35 -0.81 6.96 -4.40
C LEU A 35 -0.02 5.81 -3.79
N GLY A 36 0.39 5.96 -2.54
CA GLY A 36 0.94 4.85 -1.79
C GLY A 36 0.51 4.89 -0.33
N PHE A 37 0.23 3.72 0.22
CA PHE A 37 -0.15 3.52 1.60
C PHE A 37 0.78 2.50 2.24
N LYS A 38 1.39 2.86 3.36
CA LYS A 38 2.23 2.00 4.18
C LYS A 38 1.47 1.59 5.43
N LEU A 39 1.20 0.30 5.55
CA LEU A 39 0.52 -0.29 6.70
C LEU A 39 1.54 -1.11 7.48
N VAL A 40 2.07 -0.55 8.57
CA VAL A 40 3.09 -1.17 9.44
C VAL A 40 4.35 -1.55 8.64
N ARG A 41 4.38 -2.74 8.02
CA ARG A 41 5.47 -3.27 7.19
C ARG A 41 5.16 -3.25 5.70
N ASP A 42 3.89 -3.36 5.35
CA ASP A 42 3.45 -3.56 3.98
C ASP A 42 3.24 -2.23 3.29
N THR A 43 3.40 -2.21 1.97
CA THR A 43 3.17 -1.01 1.16
C THR A 43 2.28 -1.34 -0.02
N PHE A 44 1.19 -0.60 -0.14
CA PHE A 44 0.22 -0.63 -1.23
C PHE A 44 0.51 0.56 -2.14
N ILE A 45 0.83 0.32 -3.40
CA ILE A 45 1.22 1.36 -4.34
C ILE A 45 0.24 1.32 -5.51
N PHE A 46 -0.49 2.40 -5.70
CA PHE A 46 -1.37 2.61 -6.84
C PHE A 46 -0.58 3.37 -7.92
N THR A 47 -0.50 2.77 -9.09
CA THR A 47 0.08 3.40 -10.29
C THR A 47 -1.02 3.62 -11.30
N SER A 48 -0.76 4.40 -12.35
CA SER A 48 -1.65 4.54 -13.51
C SER A 48 -2.06 3.22 -14.20
N LYS A 49 -1.41 2.08 -13.93
CA LYS A 49 -1.64 0.80 -14.62
C LYS A 49 -2.05 -0.36 -13.72
N ARG A 50 -1.62 -0.36 -12.45
CA ARG A 50 -1.74 -1.52 -11.55
C ARG A 50 -1.62 -1.13 -10.08
N LEU A 51 -2.13 -2.02 -9.22
CA LEU A 51 -1.78 -2.06 -7.81
C LEU A 51 -0.52 -2.89 -7.62
N ILE A 52 0.48 -2.37 -6.91
CA ILE A 52 1.67 -3.09 -6.47
C ILE A 52 1.58 -3.27 -4.96
N LEU A 53 1.70 -4.51 -4.50
CA LEU A 53 1.73 -4.87 -3.09
C LEU A 53 3.14 -5.29 -2.73
N VAL A 54 3.69 -4.66 -1.71
CA VAL A 54 5.03 -4.91 -1.19
C VAL A 54 4.89 -5.44 0.23
N ASP A 55 5.20 -6.72 0.44
CA ASP A 55 5.16 -7.37 1.74
C ASP A 55 6.60 -7.66 2.21
N LYS A 56 6.96 -7.19 3.41
CA LYS A 56 8.26 -7.45 4.05
C LYS A 56 8.12 -8.60 5.04
N GLN A 57 8.51 -9.79 4.59
CA GLN A 57 8.39 -11.05 5.31
C GLN A 57 9.59 -11.36 6.22
N GLY A 58 9.32 -12.15 7.25
CA GLY A 58 10.31 -12.68 8.19
C GLY A 58 10.57 -11.78 9.40
N ILE A 59 11.34 -12.31 10.35
CA ILE A 59 11.66 -11.63 11.62
C ILE A 59 12.59 -10.43 11.37
N THR A 60 13.55 -10.59 10.44
CA THR A 60 14.52 -9.56 10.03
C THR A 60 14.02 -8.65 8.91
N GLY A 61 12.89 -8.99 8.27
CA GLY A 61 12.36 -8.25 7.11
C GLY A 61 13.22 -8.35 5.85
N SER A 62 14.15 -9.31 5.78
CA SER A 62 15.12 -9.44 4.67
C SER A 62 14.51 -10.04 3.41
N LYS A 63 13.33 -10.66 3.50
CA LYS A 63 12.59 -11.17 2.35
C LYS A 63 11.50 -10.16 2.00
N THR A 64 11.46 -9.74 0.74
CA THR A 64 10.41 -8.85 0.25
C THR A 64 9.70 -9.51 -0.92
N GLU A 65 8.38 -9.60 -0.83
CA GLU A 65 7.52 -10.06 -1.91
C GLU A 65 6.91 -8.85 -2.62
N PHE A 66 6.89 -8.88 -3.95
CA PHE A 66 6.30 -7.86 -4.80
C PHE A 66 5.22 -8.51 -5.65
N MET A 67 3.96 -8.16 -5.42
CA MET A 67 2.83 -8.64 -6.22
C MET A 67 2.27 -7.49 -7.05
N SER A 68 2.14 -7.70 -8.36
CA SER A 68 1.55 -6.74 -9.29
C SER A 68 0.18 -7.22 -9.77
N VAL A 69 -0.86 -6.43 -9.51
CA VAL A 69 -2.23 -6.70 -9.94
C VAL A 69 -2.68 -5.61 -10.91
N ALA A 70 -2.70 -5.94 -12.20
CA ALA A 70 -3.18 -5.02 -13.23
C ALA A 70 -4.66 -4.70 -13.02
N TYR A 71 -5.06 -3.43 -13.11
CA TYR A 71 -6.47 -3.06 -12.85
C TYR A 71 -7.45 -3.79 -13.76
N LYS A 72 -7.08 -4.02 -15.03
CA LYS A 72 -7.88 -4.81 -15.98
C LYS A 72 -8.14 -6.26 -15.57
N SER A 73 -7.37 -6.80 -14.62
CA SER A 73 -7.54 -8.17 -14.10
C SER A 73 -8.46 -8.25 -12.87
N ILE A 74 -8.76 -7.10 -12.25
CA ILE A 74 -9.68 -7.03 -11.11
C ILE A 74 -11.10 -7.09 -11.65
N SER A 75 -11.72 -8.26 -11.55
CA SER A 75 -13.09 -8.47 -12.07
C SER A 75 -14.19 -8.10 -11.07
N ARG A 76 -13.87 -8.06 -9.76
CA ARG A 76 -14.82 -7.77 -8.67
C ARG A 76 -14.10 -7.15 -7.50
N PHE A 77 -14.79 -6.28 -6.78
CA PHE A 77 -14.37 -5.72 -5.50
C PHE A 77 -15.61 -5.53 -4.60
N SER A 78 -15.40 -5.46 -3.29
CA SER A 78 -16.43 -5.15 -2.30
C SER A 78 -15.85 -4.20 -1.27
N ILE A 79 -16.68 -3.34 -0.70
CA ILE A 79 -16.31 -2.41 0.37
C ILE A 79 -17.35 -2.62 1.47
N GLU A 80 -16.87 -2.84 2.69
CA GLU A 80 -17.68 -2.94 3.90
C GLU A 80 -17.27 -1.83 4.85
N THR A 81 -18.24 -1.07 5.34
CA THR A 81 -18.02 0.03 6.28
C THR A 81 -18.13 -0.48 7.71
N ALA A 82 -17.30 0.04 8.63
CA ALA A 82 -17.43 -0.30 10.05
C ALA A 82 -18.83 0.03 10.57
N GLY A 83 -19.47 -0.95 11.21
CA GLY A 83 -20.71 -0.73 11.97
C GLY A 83 -20.43 -0.02 13.29
N THR A 84 -21.45 0.59 13.89
CA THR A 84 -21.33 1.40 15.12
C THR A 84 -20.82 0.63 16.35
N PHE A 85 -20.58 -0.69 16.25
CA PHE A 85 -20.23 -1.55 17.38
C PHE A 85 -19.15 -2.63 17.09
N ASP A 86 -18.27 -2.40 16.12
CA ASP A 86 -17.04 -3.20 15.97
C ASP A 86 -15.85 -2.42 16.52
N LEU A 87 -15.37 -2.83 17.69
CA LEU A 87 -14.18 -2.28 18.36
C LEU A 87 -12.86 -2.89 17.82
N ASP A 88 -12.96 -3.80 16.85
CA ASP A 88 -11.83 -4.52 16.25
C ASP A 88 -11.57 -4.12 14.77
N ALA A 89 -12.18 -3.03 14.28
CA ALA A 89 -11.95 -2.50 12.93
C ALA A 89 -10.73 -1.56 12.85
#